data_AF-A0A4Q2YJM4-F1
#
_entry.id   AF-A0A4Q2YJM4-F1
#
_cell.length_a   1.000
_cell.length_b   1.000
_cell.length_c   1.000
_cell.angle_alpha   90.00
_cell.angle_beta   90.00
_cell.angle_gamma   90.00
#
_symmetry.space_group_name_H-M   'P 1'
#
loop_
_entity.id
_entity.type
_entity.pdbx_description
1 polymer ?
#
loop_
_entity_poly.entity_id
_entity_poly.type
_entity_poly.pdbx_seq_one_letter_code
_entity_poly.pdbx_strand_id
1 'polypeptide(L)'
;MSVPNSKPDLDESINVAEAHGRIIREAAATAREKRIADNGREPISLWLVVVIGISGLVAGGILGNGGAWFDYQTLFKPGYVRDAAPGGDDSGPKPKDAIAAYSTRGAKLYSAKCAGCHGPDAKGDGANYPSLAGSKRVLGNTDALAMVILNGIQGPTSSGKTYGAGIMPPQGAGMGAEDLAGLMTYIRNGFGNTAGDVVTVDMAKAALDLSGKRAKAGQSVTDAEVMAEHDKMLPGDVLDPATMLNPVTLQPVTE
;
A
#
# COMPACT_ATOMS: atom_id res chain seq x y z
N MET A 1 -31.34 38.34 51.12
CA MET A 1 -31.80 37.47 52.22
C MET A 1 -30.95 36.21 52.18
N SER A 2 -30.12 36.00 53.19
CA SER A 2 -29.07 34.98 53.24
C SER A 2 -29.65 33.64 53.69
N VAL A 3 -29.35 32.56 52.95
CA VAL A 3 -29.78 31.20 53.29
C VAL A 3 -28.88 30.64 54.42
N PRO A 4 -29.44 30.08 55.50
CA PRO A 4 -28.65 29.54 56.61
C PRO A 4 -27.95 28.23 56.21
N ASN A 5 -26.70 28.11 56.65
CA ASN A 5 -25.78 27.00 56.41
C ASN A 5 -26.09 25.85 57.38
N SER A 6 -26.90 24.88 56.98
CA SER A 6 -27.14 23.64 57.74
C SER A 6 -26.31 22.51 57.15
N LYS A 7 -25.15 22.22 57.78
CA LYS A 7 -24.47 20.94 57.58
C LYS A 7 -25.35 19.82 58.17
N PRO A 8 -25.44 18.64 57.54
CA PRO A 8 -26.22 17.52 58.08
C PRO A 8 -25.67 17.11 59.45
N ASP A 9 -26.58 17.03 60.42
CA ASP A 9 -26.30 16.69 61.81
C ASP A 9 -25.78 15.26 61.88
N LEU A 10 -24.58 15.08 62.43
CA LEU A 10 -24.02 13.75 62.70
C LEU A 10 -24.69 13.28 63.99
N ASP A 11 -25.60 12.32 63.88
CA ASP A 11 -26.25 11.68 65.00
C ASP A 11 -25.22 11.10 65.99
N GLU A 12 -25.17 11.66 67.21
CA GLU A 12 -24.28 11.29 68.34
C GLU A 12 -24.36 9.80 68.74
N SER A 13 -25.24 9.02 68.11
CA SER A 13 -25.42 7.59 68.36
C SER A 13 -24.32 6.71 67.72
N ILE A 14 -23.59 7.22 66.73
CA ILE A 14 -22.50 6.47 66.09
C ILE A 14 -21.19 6.77 66.80
N ASN A 15 -20.76 5.87 67.68
CA ASN A 15 -19.43 5.91 68.24
C ASN A 15 -18.41 5.58 67.13
N VAL A 16 -17.79 6.62 66.58
CA VAL A 16 -16.81 6.54 65.49
C VAL A 16 -15.61 5.64 65.85
N ALA A 17 -15.21 5.61 67.13
CA ALA A 17 -14.11 4.75 67.58
C ALA A 17 -14.53 3.26 67.55
N GLU A 18 -15.77 2.96 67.90
CA GLU A 18 -16.31 1.60 67.84
C GLU A 18 -16.51 1.13 66.39
N ALA A 19 -17.03 2.00 65.52
CA ALA A 19 -17.20 1.73 64.10
C ALA A 19 -15.85 1.42 63.42
N HIS A 20 -14.82 2.23 63.66
CA HIS A 20 -13.47 1.94 63.17
C HIS A 20 -12.89 0.65 63.78
N GLY A 21 -13.13 0.41 65.08
CA GLY A 21 -12.70 -0.81 65.75
C GLY A 21 -13.33 -2.08 65.14
N ARG A 22 -14.61 -2.01 64.74
CA ARG A 22 -15.29 -3.10 64.02
C ARG A 22 -14.68 -3.35 62.66
N ILE A 23 -14.46 -2.30 61.86
CA ILE A 23 -13.86 -2.41 60.53
C ILE A 23 -12.45 -3.01 60.62
N ILE A 24 -11.64 -2.62 61.60
CA ILE A 24 -10.28 -3.18 61.77
C ILE A 24 -10.33 -4.68 62.14
N ARG A 25 -11.27 -5.08 63.02
CA ARG A 25 -11.45 -6.50 63.40
C ARG A 25 -11.99 -7.35 62.23
N GLU A 26 -12.97 -6.83 61.50
CA GLU A 26 -13.52 -7.48 60.31
C GLU A 26 -12.49 -7.55 59.17
N ALA A 27 -11.67 -6.51 58.99
CA ALA A 27 -10.57 -6.51 58.02
C ALA A 27 -9.52 -7.58 58.35
N ALA A 28 -9.19 -7.76 59.63
CA ALA A 28 -8.26 -8.82 60.06
C ALA A 28 -8.83 -10.23 59.85
N ALA A 29 -10.14 -10.44 60.05
CA ALA A 29 -10.82 -11.70 59.75
C ALA A 29 -10.87 -11.96 58.24
N THR A 30 -11.30 -10.96 57.45
CA THR A 30 -11.37 -11.03 56.00
C THR A 30 -9.99 -11.27 55.37
N ALA A 31 -8.93 -10.68 55.91
CA ALA A 31 -7.55 -10.91 55.44
C ALA A 31 -7.06 -12.34 55.70
N ARG A 32 -7.56 -13.02 56.74
CA ARG A 32 -7.26 -14.44 56.98
C ARG A 32 -8.05 -15.36 56.03
N GLU A 33 -9.30 -15.00 55.76
CA GLU A 33 -10.22 -15.80 54.93
C GLU A 33 -9.94 -15.63 53.42
N LYS A 34 -9.45 -14.46 53.00
CA LYS A 34 -9.14 -14.13 51.60
C LYS A 34 -7.68 -14.43 51.25
N ARG A 35 -7.12 -15.53 51.76
CA ARG A 35 -5.97 -16.15 51.10
C ARG A 35 -6.48 -16.72 49.79
N ILE A 36 -6.34 -15.95 48.71
CA ILE A 36 -6.48 -16.46 47.35
C ILE A 36 -5.57 -17.68 47.27
N ALA A 37 -6.16 -18.87 47.11
CA ALA A 37 -5.39 -20.04 46.78
C ALA A 37 -4.69 -19.72 45.45
N ASP A 38 -3.36 -19.62 45.46
CA ASP A 38 -2.59 -19.52 44.23
C ASP A 38 -3.02 -20.70 43.35
N ASN A 39 -3.71 -20.39 42.24
CA ASN A 39 -4.43 -21.36 41.41
C ASN A 39 -3.48 -22.27 40.58
N GLY A 40 -2.37 -22.73 41.16
CA GLY A 40 -1.41 -23.65 40.54
C GLY A 40 -0.80 -23.16 39.22
N ARG A 41 -0.97 -21.88 38.88
CA ARG A 41 -0.39 -21.25 37.70
C ARG A 41 0.69 -20.28 38.15
N GLU A 42 1.80 -20.85 38.60
CA GLU A 42 3.03 -20.06 38.74
C GLU A 42 3.33 -19.40 37.39
N PRO A 43 3.71 -18.11 37.36
CA PRO A 43 4.10 -17.47 36.11
C PRO A 43 5.26 -18.25 35.50
N ILE A 44 5.14 -18.57 34.20
CA ILE A 44 6.16 -19.32 33.47
C ILE A 44 7.51 -18.62 33.70
N SER A 45 8.50 -19.40 34.13
CA SER A 45 9.85 -18.91 34.38
C SER A 45 10.35 -18.09 33.19
N LEU A 46 10.78 -16.85 33.46
CA LEU A 46 11.38 -15.97 32.46
C LEU A 46 12.56 -16.63 31.73
N TRP A 47 13.33 -17.46 32.44
CA TRP A 47 14.41 -18.25 31.85
C TRP A 47 13.91 -19.30 30.86
N LEU A 48 12.78 -19.96 31.16
CA LEU A 48 12.16 -20.90 30.23
C LEU A 48 11.72 -20.19 28.94
N VAL A 49 11.12 -19.01 29.06
CA VAL A 49 10.72 -18.20 27.90
C VAL A 49 11.92 -17.79 27.07
N VAL A 50 13.02 -17.36 27.70
CA VAL A 50 14.26 -16.99 27.00
C VAL A 50 14.87 -18.20 26.28
N VAL A 51 14.90 -19.37 26.92
CA VAL A 51 15.42 -20.61 26.31
C VAL A 51 14.57 -21.04 25.11
N ILE A 52 13.23 -21.00 25.24
CA ILE A 52 12.30 -21.30 24.14
C ILE A 52 12.47 -20.28 23.00
N GLY A 53 12.64 -19.00 23.32
CA GLY A 53 12.88 -17.94 22.34
C GLY A 53 14.19 -18.14 21.57
N ILE A 54 15.30 -18.40 22.28
CA ILE A 54 16.62 -18.65 21.66
C ILE A 54 16.58 -19.91 20.82
N SER A 55 15.99 -21.00 21.32
CA SER A 55 15.86 -22.24 20.54
C SER A 55 14.99 -22.07 19.31
N GLY A 56 13.91 -21.29 19.39
CA GLY A 56 13.09 -20.89 18.24
C GLY A 56 13.86 -20.06 17.22
N LEU A 57 14.68 -19.10 17.66
CA LEU A 57 15.53 -18.29 16.78
C LEU A 57 16.63 -19.10 16.10
N VAL A 58 17.27 -20.02 16.83
CA VAL A 58 18.30 -20.91 16.27
C VAL A 58 17.67 -21.90 15.29
N ALA A 59 16.55 -22.53 15.65
CA ALA A 59 15.82 -23.42 14.75
C ALA A 59 15.30 -22.68 13.51
N GLY A 60 14.72 -21.49 13.69
CA GLY A 60 14.29 -20.63 12.59
C GLY A 60 15.45 -20.17 11.71
N GLY A 61 16.61 -19.88 12.28
CA GLY A 61 17.82 -19.55 11.53
C GLY A 61 18.37 -20.73 10.73
N ILE A 62 18.39 -21.94 11.30
CA ILE A 62 18.79 -23.16 10.60
C ILE A 62 17.79 -23.50 9.48
N LEU A 63 16.49 -23.39 9.75
CA LEU A 63 15.43 -23.62 8.76
C LEU A 63 15.41 -22.55 7.65
N GLY A 64 15.66 -21.29 8.00
CA GLY A 64 15.71 -20.19 7.05
C GLY A 64 16.99 -20.19 6.20
N ASN A 65 18.11 -20.66 6.74
CA ASN A 65 19.40 -20.75 6.03
C ASN A 65 19.54 -22.06 5.23
N GLY A 66 18.86 -23.14 5.66
CA GLY A 66 18.71 -24.39 4.91
C GLY A 66 17.66 -24.25 3.81
N GLY A 67 17.97 -23.46 2.78
CA GLY A 67 17.06 -22.96 1.73
C GLY A 67 16.40 -23.97 0.79
N ALA A 68 15.75 -25.02 1.32
CA ALA A 68 15.01 -25.98 0.51
C ALA A 68 13.63 -26.38 1.10
N TRP A 69 13.41 -26.17 2.41
CA TRP A 69 12.18 -26.63 3.09
C TRP A 69 10.97 -25.72 2.92
N PHE A 70 11.20 -24.44 2.63
CA PHE A 70 10.14 -23.46 2.34
C PHE A 70 10.33 -22.81 0.96
N ASP A 71 11.18 -23.39 0.12
CA ASP A 71 11.34 -22.89 -1.25
C ASP A 71 10.08 -23.23 -2.06
N TYR A 72 9.42 -22.19 -2.55
CA TYR A 72 8.24 -22.31 -3.38
C TYR A 72 8.54 -23.08 -4.67
N GLN A 73 9.78 -23.05 -5.17
CA GLN A 73 10.20 -23.75 -6.38
C GLN A 73 10.41 -25.26 -6.16
N THR A 74 10.61 -25.72 -4.92
CA THR A 74 10.81 -27.16 -4.62
C THR A 74 9.52 -27.86 -4.20
N LEU A 75 8.59 -27.13 -3.58
CA LEU A 75 7.29 -27.66 -3.14
C LEU A 75 6.29 -27.84 -4.29
N PHE A 76 6.42 -27.06 -5.36
CA PHE A 76 5.60 -27.18 -6.55
C PHE A 76 6.45 -27.73 -7.70
N LYS A 77 6.00 -28.84 -8.32
CA LYS A 77 6.63 -29.31 -9.56
C LYS A 77 6.56 -28.18 -10.61
N PRO A 78 7.65 -27.88 -11.33
CA PRO A 78 7.59 -27.01 -12.50
C PRO A 78 6.49 -27.53 -13.45
N GLY A 79 5.49 -26.70 -13.72
CA GLY A 79 4.34 -27.08 -14.55
C GLY A 79 3.15 -27.72 -13.81
N TYR A 80 3.14 -27.75 -12.47
CA TYR A 80 1.94 -28.16 -11.73
C TYR A 80 0.83 -27.11 -11.89
N VAL A 81 -0.19 -27.46 -12.67
CA VAL A 81 -1.47 -26.75 -12.74
C VAL A 81 -2.45 -27.57 -11.91
N ARG A 82 -3.15 -26.93 -10.95
CA ARG A 82 -4.19 -27.61 -10.18
C ARG A 82 -5.33 -27.97 -11.13
N ASP A 83 -5.77 -29.21 -11.11
CA ASP A 83 -7.01 -29.58 -11.79
C ASP A 83 -8.21 -28.88 -11.17
N ALA A 84 -9.14 -28.47 -12.04
CA ALA A 84 -10.56 -28.82 -11.93
C ALA A 84 -11.11 -29.13 -10.53
N ALA A 85 -11.36 -28.18 -9.62
CA ALA A 85 -12.21 -28.50 -8.47
C ALA A 85 -13.59 -28.97 -9.00
N PRO A 86 -14.13 -30.13 -8.59
CA PRO A 86 -15.42 -30.60 -9.11
C PRO A 86 -16.53 -29.59 -8.79
N GLY A 87 -17.05 -28.91 -9.82
CA GLY A 87 -18.06 -27.86 -9.69
C GLY A 87 -17.52 -26.43 -9.53
N GLY A 88 -16.20 -26.23 -9.57
CA GLY A 88 -15.57 -24.93 -9.75
C GLY A 88 -15.30 -24.68 -11.24
N ASP A 89 -15.67 -23.49 -11.74
CA ASP A 89 -15.16 -23.02 -13.01
C ASP A 89 -13.68 -22.67 -12.83
N ASP A 90 -12.80 -23.65 -12.95
CA ASP A 90 -11.34 -23.44 -12.98
C ASP A 90 -10.88 -22.79 -14.29
N SER A 91 -11.65 -21.82 -14.78
CA SER A 91 -11.07 -20.77 -15.60
C SER A 91 -10.18 -19.97 -14.68
N GLY A 92 -8.87 -20.19 -14.78
CA GLY A 92 -7.88 -19.21 -14.37
C GLY A 92 -8.22 -17.82 -14.95
N PRO A 93 -7.44 -16.78 -14.63
CA PRO A 93 -7.73 -15.42 -15.06
C PRO A 93 -8.07 -15.39 -16.56
N LYS A 94 -9.32 -15.10 -16.89
CA LYS A 94 -9.77 -15.13 -18.29
C LYS A 94 -8.91 -14.16 -19.09
N PRO A 95 -8.43 -14.55 -20.28
CA PRO A 95 -7.74 -13.64 -21.17
C PRO A 95 -8.55 -12.36 -21.33
N LYS A 96 -7.88 -11.22 -21.23
CA LYS A 96 -8.49 -9.90 -21.44
C LYS A 96 -7.81 -9.22 -22.62
N ASP A 97 -8.50 -8.27 -23.23
CA ASP A 97 -7.87 -7.32 -24.14
C ASP A 97 -6.67 -6.65 -23.45
N ALA A 98 -5.67 -6.28 -24.24
CA ALA A 98 -4.41 -5.74 -23.74
C ALA A 98 -4.65 -4.52 -22.85
N ILE A 99 -5.53 -3.60 -23.28
CA ILE A 99 -5.88 -2.42 -22.48
C ILE A 99 -6.44 -2.84 -21.12
N ALA A 100 -7.43 -3.74 -21.06
CA ALA A 100 -7.99 -4.15 -19.77
C ALA A 100 -7.03 -4.96 -18.91
N ALA A 101 -6.14 -5.77 -19.50
CA ALA A 101 -5.12 -6.52 -18.78
C ALA A 101 -4.14 -5.57 -18.06
N TYR A 102 -3.51 -4.64 -18.79
CA TYR A 102 -2.62 -3.63 -18.24
C TYR A 102 -3.38 -2.69 -17.28
N SER A 103 -4.60 -2.29 -17.63
CA SER A 103 -5.43 -1.41 -16.80
C SER A 103 -5.83 -2.03 -15.47
N THR A 104 -6.07 -3.34 -15.40
CA THR A 104 -6.38 -4.02 -14.14
C THR A 104 -5.22 -3.86 -13.15
N ARG A 105 -3.98 -4.03 -13.62
CA ARG A 105 -2.78 -3.81 -12.81
C ARG A 105 -2.60 -2.34 -12.44
N GLY A 106 -2.75 -1.45 -13.43
CA GLY A 106 -2.62 0.00 -13.26
C GLY A 106 -3.63 0.59 -12.28
N ALA A 107 -4.87 0.10 -12.27
CA ALA A 107 -5.92 0.57 -11.37
C ALA A 107 -5.56 0.35 -9.90
N LYS A 108 -5.01 -0.82 -9.55
CA LYS A 108 -4.57 -1.11 -8.19
C LYS A 108 -3.47 -0.15 -7.73
N LEU A 109 -2.51 0.13 -8.61
CA LEU A 109 -1.41 1.06 -8.33
C LEU A 109 -1.90 2.50 -8.23
N TYR A 110 -2.82 2.91 -9.11
CA TYR A 110 -3.43 4.22 -9.09
C TYR A 110 -4.14 4.48 -7.76
N SER A 111 -4.97 3.53 -7.31
CA SER A 111 -5.65 3.63 -6.01
C SER A 111 -4.67 3.73 -4.83
N ALA A 112 -3.53 3.03 -4.91
CA ALA A 112 -2.55 3.00 -3.82
C ALA A 112 -1.64 4.24 -3.76
N LYS A 113 -1.22 4.78 -4.92
CA LYS A 113 -0.18 5.82 -5.01
C LYS A 113 -0.67 7.17 -5.53
N CYS A 114 -1.72 7.19 -6.37
CA CYS A 114 -2.08 8.39 -7.15
C CYS A 114 -3.40 9.01 -6.69
N ALA A 115 -4.39 8.18 -6.32
CA ALA A 115 -5.74 8.60 -5.99
C ALA A 115 -5.82 9.50 -4.75
N GLY A 116 -4.84 9.42 -3.84
CA GLY A 116 -4.77 10.30 -2.66
C GLY A 116 -4.65 11.78 -3.00
N CYS A 117 -4.01 12.11 -4.14
CA CYS A 117 -3.83 13.49 -4.59
C CYS A 117 -4.74 13.81 -5.80
N HIS A 118 -4.79 12.93 -6.80
CA HIS A 118 -5.57 13.18 -8.02
C HIS A 118 -7.05 12.80 -7.90
N GLY A 119 -7.45 12.19 -6.79
CA GLY A 119 -8.80 11.70 -6.56
C GLY A 119 -9.09 10.37 -7.27
N PRO A 120 -10.19 9.68 -6.89
CA PRO A 120 -10.58 8.41 -7.48
C PRO A 120 -11.04 8.53 -8.94
N ASP A 121 -11.49 9.72 -9.35
CA ASP A 121 -11.92 10.01 -10.73
C ASP A 121 -10.86 10.79 -11.54
N ALA A 122 -9.67 10.97 -10.97
CA ALA A 122 -8.53 11.63 -11.58
C ALA A 122 -8.77 13.08 -12.01
N LYS A 123 -9.77 13.77 -11.44
CA LYS A 123 -10.04 15.20 -11.73
C LYS A 123 -9.23 16.16 -10.87
N GLY A 124 -8.61 15.67 -9.79
CA GLY A 124 -7.99 16.52 -8.78
C GLY A 124 -9.02 17.43 -8.10
N ASP A 125 -8.52 18.41 -7.36
CA ASP A 125 -9.34 19.43 -6.68
C ASP A 125 -9.33 20.79 -7.40
N GLY A 126 -8.60 20.89 -8.52
CA GLY A 126 -8.45 22.09 -9.33
C GLY A 126 -7.58 23.20 -8.71
N ALA A 127 -7.26 23.14 -7.41
CA ALA A 127 -6.49 24.14 -6.67
C ALA A 127 -5.09 23.64 -6.30
N ASN A 128 -5.01 22.46 -5.68
CA ASN A 128 -3.78 21.84 -5.20
C ASN A 128 -3.29 20.70 -6.09
N TYR A 129 -4.21 20.03 -6.79
CA TYR A 129 -3.91 18.87 -7.62
C TYR A 129 -4.54 19.00 -9.01
N PRO A 130 -3.75 18.79 -10.08
CA PRO A 130 -4.26 18.90 -11.44
C PRO A 130 -5.11 17.67 -11.83
N SER A 131 -6.02 17.90 -12.79
CA SER A 131 -6.75 16.83 -13.46
C SER A 131 -5.83 16.03 -14.37
N LEU A 132 -5.91 14.70 -14.29
CA LEU A 132 -5.35 13.76 -15.26
C LEU A 132 -6.38 13.39 -16.34
N ALA A 133 -7.68 13.50 -16.03
CA ALA A 133 -8.74 13.41 -17.02
C ALA A 133 -8.65 14.58 -18.02
N GLY A 134 -8.58 14.27 -19.31
CA GLY A 134 -8.42 15.23 -20.41
C GLY A 134 -7.07 15.95 -20.45
N SER A 135 -6.07 15.48 -19.70
CA SER A 135 -4.78 16.17 -19.59
C SER A 135 -3.93 16.02 -20.85
N LYS A 136 -3.40 17.13 -21.37
CA LYS A 136 -2.43 17.13 -22.48
C LYS A 136 -1.18 16.32 -22.15
N ARG A 137 -0.73 16.35 -20.89
CA ARG A 137 0.42 15.56 -20.42
C ARG A 137 0.15 14.06 -20.49
N VAL A 138 -1.07 13.65 -20.16
CA VAL A 138 -1.48 12.24 -20.18
C VAL A 138 -1.66 11.76 -21.61
N LEU A 139 -2.31 12.54 -22.47
CA LEU A 139 -2.63 12.15 -23.85
C LEU A 139 -1.48 12.36 -24.84
N GLY A 140 -0.47 13.14 -24.47
CA GLY A 140 0.70 13.43 -25.30
C GLY A 140 1.77 12.32 -25.24
N ASN A 141 3.02 12.76 -25.25
CA ASN A 141 4.21 11.92 -25.31
C ASN A 141 4.40 11.03 -24.06
N THR A 142 4.59 9.73 -24.28
CA THR A 142 4.69 8.74 -23.20
C THR A 142 5.97 8.88 -22.36
N ASP A 143 7.08 9.36 -22.95
CA ASP A 143 8.34 9.57 -22.21
C ASP A 143 8.17 10.66 -21.14
N ALA A 144 7.60 11.81 -21.53
CA ALA A 144 7.28 12.89 -20.62
C ALA A 144 6.33 12.49 -19.48
N LEU A 145 5.35 11.62 -19.76
CA LEU A 145 4.45 11.08 -18.73
C LEU A 145 5.21 10.17 -17.76
N ALA A 146 6.03 9.26 -18.28
CA ALA A 146 6.82 8.34 -17.46
C ALA A 146 7.81 9.09 -16.55
N MET A 147 8.49 10.10 -17.09
CA MET A 147 9.44 10.89 -16.31
C MET A 147 8.78 11.65 -15.15
N VAL A 148 7.56 12.17 -15.34
CA VAL A 148 6.80 12.82 -14.27
C VAL A 148 6.41 11.82 -13.17
N ILE A 149 5.99 10.62 -13.54
CA ILE A 149 5.64 9.57 -12.56
C ILE A 149 6.87 9.14 -11.77
N LEU A 150 7.98 8.87 -12.46
CA LEU A 150 9.19 8.32 -11.86
C LEU A 150 9.93 9.34 -11.00
N ASN A 151 10.08 10.58 -11.50
CA ASN A 151 10.96 11.59 -10.91
C ASN A 151 10.22 12.74 -10.22
N GLY A 152 8.90 12.86 -10.42
CA GLY A 152 8.14 14.01 -9.97
C GLY A 152 8.36 15.23 -10.85
N ILE A 153 7.62 16.30 -10.55
CA ILE A 153 7.65 17.55 -11.31
C ILE A 153 7.50 18.74 -10.35
N GLN A 154 8.15 19.86 -10.67
CA GLN A 154 8.00 21.12 -9.95
C GLN A 154 7.62 22.28 -10.87
N GLY A 155 6.91 23.26 -10.32
CA GLY A 155 6.54 24.50 -11.01
C GLY A 155 5.21 24.42 -11.75
N PRO A 156 4.98 25.32 -12.72
CA PRO A 156 3.74 25.35 -13.48
C PRO A 156 3.67 24.09 -14.35
N THR A 157 2.49 23.48 -14.40
CA THR A 157 2.25 22.33 -15.27
C THR A 157 2.10 22.77 -16.74
N SER A 158 1.97 21.83 -17.67
CA SER A 158 1.67 22.10 -19.09
C SER A 158 0.50 23.06 -19.39
N SER A 159 -0.39 23.34 -18.43
CA SER A 159 -1.45 24.35 -18.55
C SER A 159 -1.01 25.77 -18.15
N GLY A 160 0.24 25.96 -17.74
CA GLY A 160 0.78 27.21 -17.20
C GLY A 160 0.35 27.49 -15.76
N LYS A 161 -0.47 26.63 -15.15
CA LYS A 161 -0.94 26.79 -13.77
C LYS A 161 -0.04 26.03 -12.79
N THR A 162 0.34 26.71 -11.72
CA THR A 162 0.97 26.10 -10.53
C THR A 162 -0.13 25.62 -9.58
N TYR A 163 0.00 24.40 -9.08
CA TYR A 163 -0.98 23.78 -8.19
C TYR A 163 -0.36 23.56 -6.81
N GLY A 164 -1.06 23.97 -5.75
CA GLY A 164 -0.65 23.75 -4.36
C GLY A 164 0.78 24.24 -4.08
N ALA A 165 1.60 23.37 -3.46
CA ALA A 165 3.02 23.63 -3.21
C ALA A 165 3.89 23.68 -4.48
N GLY A 166 3.29 23.45 -5.66
CA GLY A 166 3.98 23.45 -6.95
C GLY A 166 4.92 22.26 -7.12
N ILE A 167 4.74 21.16 -6.37
CA ILE A 167 5.61 19.98 -6.39
C ILE A 167 4.76 18.72 -6.36
N MET A 168 5.01 17.81 -7.31
CA MET A 168 4.60 16.41 -7.26
C MET A 168 5.84 15.56 -6.92
N PRO A 169 5.85 14.82 -5.80
CA PRO A 169 6.99 14.00 -5.42
C PRO A 169 7.13 12.76 -6.34
N PRO A 170 8.35 12.22 -6.51
CA PRO A 170 8.60 11.01 -7.30
C PRO A 170 7.81 9.81 -6.75
N GLN A 171 7.18 9.04 -7.64
CA GLN A 171 6.40 7.84 -7.31
C GLN A 171 7.05 6.53 -7.77
N GLY A 172 8.21 6.62 -8.42
CA GLY A 172 8.92 5.47 -9.00
C GLY A 172 9.53 4.49 -8.00
N ALA A 173 9.64 4.86 -6.72
CA ALA A 173 10.21 3.98 -5.70
C ALA A 173 9.41 2.67 -5.58
N GLY A 174 10.10 1.53 -5.78
CA GLY A 174 9.50 0.19 -5.74
C GLY A 174 8.55 -0.14 -6.89
N MET A 175 8.58 0.62 -8.00
CA MET A 175 7.77 0.36 -9.19
C MET A 175 8.58 -0.42 -10.22
N GLY A 176 8.09 -1.60 -10.64
CA GLY A 176 8.67 -2.36 -11.75
C GLY A 176 8.21 -1.85 -13.12
N ALA A 177 8.74 -2.45 -14.20
CA ALA A 177 8.35 -2.09 -15.56
C ALA A 177 6.88 -2.42 -15.85
N GLU A 178 6.39 -3.56 -15.35
CA GLU A 178 5.00 -4.00 -15.48
C GLU A 178 4.03 -3.06 -14.76
N ASP A 179 4.46 -2.54 -13.61
CA ASP A 179 3.68 -1.60 -12.82
C ASP A 179 3.56 -0.25 -13.53
N LEU A 180 4.67 0.27 -14.06
CA LEU A 180 4.69 1.53 -14.79
C LEU A 180 3.88 1.41 -16.09
N ALA A 181 4.05 0.34 -16.86
CA ALA A 181 3.30 0.06 -18.08
C ALA A 181 1.78 0.00 -17.81
N GLY A 182 1.38 -0.76 -16.78
CA GLY A 182 -0.01 -0.86 -16.36
C GLY A 182 -0.59 0.48 -15.93
N LEU A 183 0.13 1.23 -15.09
CA LEU A 183 -0.30 2.52 -14.58
C LEU A 183 -0.49 3.55 -15.70
N MET A 184 0.49 3.68 -16.61
CA MET A 184 0.39 4.61 -17.73
C MET A 184 -0.76 4.25 -18.66
N THR A 185 -0.92 2.96 -18.99
CA THR A 185 -2.04 2.48 -19.82
C THR A 185 -3.39 2.78 -19.18
N TYR A 186 -3.52 2.56 -17.86
CA TYR A 186 -4.75 2.84 -17.12
C TYR A 186 -5.11 4.33 -17.12
N ILE A 187 -4.15 5.22 -16.87
CA ILE A 187 -4.40 6.67 -16.83
C ILE A 187 -4.74 7.20 -18.23
N ARG A 188 -4.09 6.68 -19.28
CA ARG A 188 -4.29 7.09 -20.68
C ARG A 188 -5.61 6.63 -21.30
N ASN A 189 -6.18 5.52 -20.82
CA ASN A 189 -7.44 4.95 -21.32
C ASN A 189 -8.58 4.97 -20.29
N GLY A 190 -8.33 5.53 -19.10
CA GLY A 190 -9.30 5.68 -18.02
C GLY A 190 -9.80 7.11 -17.88
N PHE A 191 -10.79 7.31 -17.00
CA PHE A 191 -11.28 8.64 -16.60
C PHE A 191 -11.81 9.53 -17.75
N GLY A 192 -12.24 8.91 -18.85
CA GLY A 192 -12.67 9.60 -20.08
C GLY A 192 -11.54 9.93 -21.06
N ASN A 193 -10.30 9.54 -20.75
CA ASN A 193 -9.19 9.58 -21.70
C ASN A 193 -9.31 8.45 -22.72
N THR A 194 -9.03 8.75 -23.98
CA THR A 194 -9.14 7.81 -25.11
C THR A 194 -7.88 7.86 -25.96
N ALA A 195 -6.72 7.63 -25.35
CA ALA A 195 -5.47 7.52 -26.11
C ALA A 195 -5.48 6.32 -27.06
N GLY A 196 -6.15 5.23 -26.68
CA GLY A 196 -6.31 4.04 -27.51
C GLY A 196 -5.03 3.21 -27.65
N ASP A 197 -3.99 3.53 -26.90
CA ASP A 197 -2.69 2.88 -26.95
C ASP A 197 -2.39 2.10 -25.67
N VAL A 198 -1.50 1.11 -25.79
CA VAL A 198 -0.97 0.34 -24.67
C VAL A 198 0.50 0.68 -24.50
N VAL A 199 0.87 1.14 -23.31
CA VAL A 199 2.28 1.27 -22.94
C VAL A 199 2.78 -0.11 -22.57
N THR A 200 3.63 -0.69 -23.40
CA THR A 200 4.15 -2.04 -23.19
C THR A 200 5.21 -2.09 -22.10
N VAL A 201 5.46 -3.28 -21.57
CA VAL A 201 6.51 -3.50 -20.55
C VAL A 201 7.87 -3.02 -21.07
N ASP A 202 8.18 -3.18 -22.36
CA ASP A 202 9.47 -2.77 -22.91
C ASP A 202 9.61 -1.24 -23.02
N MET A 203 8.52 -0.54 -23.37
CA MET A 203 8.48 0.94 -23.28
C MET A 203 8.72 1.41 -21.83
N ALA A 204 8.12 0.73 -20.86
CA ALA A 204 8.30 1.04 -19.45
C ALA A 204 9.71 0.72 -18.93
N LYS A 205 10.35 -0.37 -19.39
CA LYS A 205 11.76 -0.66 -19.11
C LYS A 205 12.66 0.44 -19.66
N ALA A 206 12.43 0.88 -20.90
CA ALA A 206 13.17 1.98 -21.49
C ALA A 206 13.03 3.27 -20.66
N ALA A 207 11.83 3.56 -20.16
CA ALA A 207 11.61 4.69 -19.26
C ALA A 207 12.36 4.56 -17.93
N LEU A 208 12.38 3.38 -17.31
CA LEU A 208 13.13 3.13 -16.07
C LEU A 208 14.65 3.33 -16.28
N ASP A 209 15.18 2.81 -17.39
CA ASP A 209 16.60 2.98 -17.75
C ASP A 209 16.95 4.44 -18.02
N LEU A 210 16.08 5.16 -18.73
CA LEU A 210 16.24 6.60 -18.96
C LEU A 210 16.24 7.35 -17.64
N SER A 211 15.30 7.05 -16.74
CA SER A 211 15.18 7.69 -15.43
C SER A 211 16.42 7.45 -14.56
N GLY A 212 16.97 6.23 -14.58
CA GLY A 212 18.17 5.87 -13.80
C GLY A 212 19.47 6.52 -14.29
N LYS A 213 19.54 6.88 -15.58
CA LYS A 213 20.74 7.50 -16.20
C LYS A 213 20.77 9.03 -16.08
N ARG A 214 19.76 9.66 -15.49
CA ARG A 214 19.69 11.13 -15.39
C ARG A 214 20.71 11.67 -14.40
N ALA A 215 21.33 12.80 -14.76
CA ALA A 215 22.26 13.51 -13.89
C ALA A 215 21.61 14.01 -12.56
N LYS A 216 20.28 14.20 -12.57
CA LYS A 216 19.48 14.65 -11.42
C LYS A 216 18.57 13.52 -10.89
N ALA A 217 19.05 12.28 -10.86
CA ALA A 217 18.26 11.15 -10.36
C ALA A 217 17.76 11.42 -8.92
N GLY A 218 16.46 11.30 -8.70
CA GLY A 218 15.82 11.56 -7.40
C GLY A 218 15.48 13.03 -7.09
N GLN A 219 15.70 13.95 -8.03
CA GLN A 219 15.27 15.35 -7.91
C GLN A 219 14.09 15.65 -8.85
N SER A 220 13.15 16.46 -8.36
CA SER A 220 12.05 16.98 -9.18
C SER A 220 12.59 17.90 -10.26
N VAL A 221 12.00 17.83 -11.44
CA VAL A 221 12.36 18.68 -12.59
C VAL A 221 11.20 19.56 -13.01
N THR A 222 11.51 20.66 -13.68
CA THR A 222 10.48 21.59 -14.16
C THR A 222 9.76 21.02 -15.38
N ASP A 223 8.51 21.45 -15.60
CA ASP A 223 7.71 21.05 -16.77
C ASP A 223 8.44 21.35 -18.08
N ALA A 224 9.11 22.51 -18.15
CA ALA A 224 9.92 22.94 -19.29
C ALA A 224 11.14 22.06 -19.53
N GLU A 225 11.87 21.65 -18.49
CA GLU A 225 12.99 20.71 -18.63
C GLU A 225 12.52 19.34 -19.13
N VAL A 226 11.40 18.84 -18.58
CA VAL A 226 10.83 17.56 -19.05
C VAL A 226 10.44 17.65 -20.52
N MET A 227 9.84 18.75 -20.96
CA MET A 227 9.45 18.90 -22.36
C MET A 227 10.63 19.21 -23.28
N ALA A 228 11.72 19.79 -22.78
CA ALA A 228 12.94 19.96 -23.57
C ALA A 228 13.66 18.62 -23.84
N GLU A 229 13.67 17.72 -22.85
CA GLU A 229 14.45 16.47 -22.90
C GLU A 229 13.63 15.24 -23.32
N HIS A 230 12.33 15.22 -23.04
CA HIS A 230 11.47 14.03 -23.11
C HIS A 230 10.18 14.23 -23.93
N ASP A 231 10.15 15.17 -24.87
CA ASP A 231 9.02 15.36 -25.80
C ASP A 231 9.02 14.34 -26.95
N LYS A 232 9.04 13.05 -26.61
CA LYS A 232 9.03 11.94 -27.57
C LYS A 232 8.24 10.74 -27.04
N MET A 233 7.86 9.85 -27.94
CA MET A 233 7.29 8.56 -27.56
C MET A 233 8.40 7.63 -27.06
N LEU A 234 8.08 6.82 -26.04
CA LEU A 234 8.98 5.78 -25.56
C LEU A 234 9.25 4.75 -26.66
N PRO A 235 10.51 4.33 -26.84
CA PRO A 235 10.85 3.27 -27.77
C PRO A 235 10.35 1.93 -27.23
N GLY A 236 9.72 1.13 -28.09
CA GLY A 236 9.27 -0.22 -27.75
C GLY A 236 8.24 -0.74 -28.74
N ASP A 237 7.93 -2.03 -28.65
CA ASP A 237 6.95 -2.65 -29.53
C ASP A 237 5.56 -2.11 -29.23
N VAL A 238 4.85 -1.71 -30.28
CA VAL A 238 3.46 -1.28 -30.21
C VAL A 238 2.60 -2.54 -30.17
N LEU A 239 1.82 -2.70 -29.11
CA LEU A 239 0.89 -3.81 -28.97
C LEU A 239 -0.50 -3.39 -29.46
N ASP A 240 -1.16 -4.24 -30.26
CA ASP A 240 -2.55 -4.03 -30.64
C ASP A 240 -3.44 -4.09 -29.38
N PRO A 241 -4.22 -3.04 -29.09
CA PRO A 241 -5.19 -3.00 -27.99
C PRO A 241 -6.10 -4.22 -27.87
N ALA A 242 -6.44 -4.86 -28.99
CA ALA A 242 -7.31 -6.03 -29.03
C ALA A 242 -6.59 -7.36 -28.74
N THR A 243 -5.27 -7.35 -28.57
CA THR A 243 -4.50 -8.58 -28.30
C THR A 243 -4.94 -9.17 -26.96
N MET A 244 -5.29 -10.46 -26.96
CA MET A 244 -5.67 -11.16 -25.74
C MET A 244 -4.43 -11.49 -24.91
N LEU A 245 -4.35 -10.89 -23.73
CA LEU A 245 -3.27 -11.09 -22.77
C LEU A 245 -3.77 -11.84 -21.54
N ASN A 246 -2.86 -12.60 -20.93
CA ASN A 246 -3.08 -13.08 -19.57
C ASN A 246 -2.93 -11.89 -18.60
N PRO A 247 -3.94 -11.58 -17.77
CA PRO A 247 -3.92 -10.40 -16.90
C PRO A 247 -2.91 -10.48 -15.74
N VAL A 248 -2.31 -11.65 -15.49
CA VAL A 248 -1.28 -11.85 -14.46
C VAL A 248 0.12 -11.71 -15.04
N THR A 249 0.39 -12.37 -16.18
CA THR A 249 1.74 -12.39 -16.79
C THR A 249 1.95 -11.30 -17.83
N LEU A 250 0.87 -10.65 -18.31
CA LEU A 250 0.86 -9.67 -19.40
C LEU A 250 1.47 -10.19 -20.71
N GLN A 251 1.58 -11.52 -20.85
CA GLN A 251 2.04 -12.18 -22.06
C GLN A 251 0.86 -12.46 -22.98
N PRO A 252 1.07 -12.42 -24.32
CA PRO A 252 0.09 -12.87 -25.29
C PRO A 252 -0.33 -14.30 -24.99
N VAL A 253 -1.64 -14.56 -24.99
CA VAL A 253 -2.14 -15.92 -24.96
C VAL A 253 -1.84 -16.53 -26.32
N THR A 254 -0.87 -17.43 -26.35
CA THR A 254 -0.69 -18.32 -27.50
C THR A 254 -1.79 -19.36 -27.43
N GLU A 255 -2.54 -19.53 -28.52
CA GLU A 255 -3.47 -20.67 -28.68
C GLU A 255 -2.70 -22.00 -28.64
#